data_AF-A0A7C3QEN0-F1
#
_entry.id   AF-A0A7C3QEN0-F1
#
_cell.length_a   1.000
_cell.length_b   1.000
_cell.length_c   1.000
_cell.angle_alpha   90.00
_cell.angle_beta   90.00
_cell.angle_gamma   90.00
#
_symmetry.space_group_name_H-M   'P 1'
#
loop_
_entity.id
_entity.type
_entity.pdbx_description
1 polymer ?
#
loop_
_entity_poly.entity_id
_entity_poly.type
_entity_poly.pdbx_seq_one_letter_code
_entity_poly.pdbx_strand_id
1 'polypeptide(L)'
;PLLNDSIQDEPLPLAAILELAANVLDRPEFLAPDAPAKSQAFPDTGQVVFHLGQGETYLLFDAGDIGPDHCPGHGHADTLGFELWHRGEPLIVDPGTYQYAAGEWRDYFRSTAVHSAATVDQQNQTVFTGPFRVGDLAHGRLLSFDVAGEQPEATGEHDGYGRLLDPVNHQRRIQGHSTTKFTITDTFQGQAVHQIALHFHLASTQVELLTETEALIRYSGGITLKLRIASDMSGRFTLRNGWISRKWYEKKRSVILAFQTEAQLPVTLTTTMEING
;
A
#
# COMPACT_ATOMS: atom_id res chain seq x y z
N PRO A 1 3.02 6.94 -7.88
CA PRO A 1 2.05 6.27 -6.98
C PRO A 1 0.62 6.56 -7.47
N LEU A 2 -0.30 5.61 -7.34
CA LEU A 2 -1.70 5.76 -7.75
C LEU A 2 -2.69 5.71 -6.57
N LEU A 3 -2.27 6.09 -5.37
CA LEU A 3 -3.13 6.13 -4.18
C LEU A 3 -4.53 6.73 -4.46
N ASN A 4 -5.56 6.08 -3.92
CA ASN A 4 -6.96 6.45 -4.10
C ASN A 4 -7.40 6.54 -5.58
N ASP A 5 -8.21 7.55 -5.91
CA ASP A 5 -8.76 7.78 -7.24
C ASP A 5 -7.77 8.45 -8.22
N SER A 6 -6.56 7.89 -8.34
CA SER A 6 -5.51 8.42 -9.21
C SER A 6 -5.32 7.60 -10.50
N ILE A 7 -4.96 8.28 -11.58
CA ILE A 7 -4.53 7.67 -12.86
C ILE A 7 -3.25 8.36 -13.38
N GLN A 8 -2.46 7.67 -14.23
CA GLN A 8 -1.11 8.13 -14.58
C GLN A 8 -1.05 9.20 -15.68
N ASP A 9 -1.99 9.21 -16.63
CA ASP A 9 -1.81 9.93 -17.91
C ASP A 9 -2.67 11.19 -18.06
N GLU A 10 -3.42 11.58 -17.02
CA GLU A 10 -4.19 12.83 -17.00
C GLU A 10 -3.56 14.01 -16.26
N PRO A 11 -2.76 13.83 -15.19
CA PRO A 11 -2.12 14.97 -14.54
C PRO A 11 -1.12 15.66 -15.48
N LEU A 12 -0.99 16.98 -15.34
CA LEU A 12 0.12 17.70 -15.96
C LEU A 12 1.45 17.09 -15.51
N PRO A 13 2.48 17.02 -16.38
CA PRO A 13 3.81 16.57 -15.98
C PRO A 13 4.30 17.36 -14.76
N LEU A 14 5.02 16.71 -13.83
CA LEU A 14 5.51 17.36 -12.60
C LEU A 14 6.27 18.66 -12.91
N ALA A 15 7.10 18.67 -13.96
CA ALA A 15 7.82 19.87 -14.40
C ALA A 15 6.86 21.03 -14.74
N ALA A 16 5.74 20.76 -15.40
CA ALA A 16 4.75 21.78 -15.74
C ALA A 16 3.99 22.27 -14.49
N ILE A 17 3.71 21.37 -13.53
CA ILE A 17 3.10 21.75 -12.24
C ILE A 17 4.06 22.63 -11.44
N LEU A 18 5.34 22.25 -11.35
CA LEU A 18 6.36 23.00 -10.63
C LEU A 18 6.63 24.36 -11.28
N GLU A 19 6.64 24.43 -12.61
CA GLU A 19 6.75 25.70 -13.34
C GLU A 19 5.55 26.61 -13.07
N LEU A 20 4.33 26.06 -13.12
CA LEU A 20 3.13 26.82 -12.76
C LEU A 20 3.18 27.32 -11.32
N ALA A 21 3.58 26.46 -10.36
CA ALA A 21 3.69 26.82 -8.96
C ALA A 21 4.75 27.90 -8.73
N ALA A 22 5.91 27.79 -9.39
CA ALA A 22 6.97 28.79 -9.33
C ALA A 22 6.46 30.17 -9.75
N ASN A 23 5.72 30.21 -10.86
CA ASN A 23 5.19 31.45 -11.44
C ASN A 23 4.04 32.05 -10.61
N VAL A 24 3.10 31.21 -10.13
CA VAL A 24 1.91 31.68 -9.41
C VAL A 24 2.23 32.10 -7.98
N LEU A 25 3.16 31.40 -7.32
CA LEU A 25 3.51 31.65 -5.92
C LEU A 25 4.71 32.58 -5.76
N ASP A 26 5.35 32.99 -6.86
CA ASP A 26 6.61 33.74 -6.89
C ASP A 26 7.73 33.00 -6.11
N ARG A 27 7.89 31.71 -6.42
CA ARG A 27 8.81 30.76 -5.76
C ARG A 27 9.73 30.08 -6.78
N PRO A 28 10.79 30.77 -7.26
CA PRO A 28 11.65 30.26 -8.33
C PRO A 28 12.40 28.97 -7.97
N GLU A 29 12.52 28.63 -6.69
CA GLU A 29 13.13 27.37 -6.24
C GLU A 29 12.40 26.11 -6.71
N PHE A 30 11.12 26.20 -7.10
CA PHE A 30 10.41 25.05 -7.66
C PHE A 30 10.90 24.65 -9.06
N LEU A 31 11.63 25.53 -9.76
CA LEU A 31 12.18 25.24 -11.10
C LEU A 31 13.43 24.35 -11.09
N ALA A 32 14.09 24.22 -9.93
CA ALA A 32 15.31 23.43 -9.77
C ALA A 32 15.19 22.56 -8.49
N PRO A 33 14.42 21.47 -8.53
CA PRO A 33 14.35 20.54 -7.41
C PRO A 33 15.65 19.72 -7.33
N ASP A 34 16.77 20.35 -6.95
CA ASP A 34 18.10 19.74 -6.85
C ASP A 34 18.32 18.98 -5.52
N ALA A 35 17.26 18.78 -4.74
CA ALA A 35 17.37 18.06 -3.48
C ALA A 35 17.47 16.54 -3.76
N PRO A 36 18.51 15.85 -3.24
CA PRO A 36 18.55 14.39 -3.31
C PRO A 36 17.32 13.82 -2.61
N ALA A 37 16.75 12.77 -3.18
CA ALA A 37 15.57 12.11 -2.63
C ALA A 37 15.90 11.56 -1.23
N LYS A 38 15.28 12.14 -0.21
CA LYS A 38 15.41 11.75 1.19
C LYS A 38 14.06 11.24 1.68
N SER A 39 14.11 10.26 2.59
CA SER A 39 12.90 9.81 3.27
C SER A 39 12.23 10.98 3.97
N GLN A 40 10.90 11.06 3.86
CA GLN A 40 10.09 12.17 4.32
C GLN A 40 8.79 11.64 4.92
N ALA A 41 8.32 12.28 5.98
CA ALA A 41 7.01 12.04 6.55
C ALA A 41 6.15 13.30 6.35
N PHE A 42 4.88 13.07 6.07
CA PHE A 42 3.83 14.07 5.93
C PHE A 42 2.76 13.76 6.98
N PRO A 43 2.95 14.20 8.24
CA PRO A 43 2.08 13.79 9.35
C PRO A 43 0.62 14.20 9.17
N ASP A 44 0.38 15.36 8.55
CA ASP A 44 -0.96 15.89 8.32
C ASP A 44 -1.79 15.05 7.34
N THR A 45 -1.13 14.36 6.39
CA THR A 45 -1.77 13.45 5.45
C THR A 45 -1.57 11.97 5.82
N GLY A 46 -0.82 11.68 6.88
CA GLY A 46 -0.50 10.32 7.30
C GLY A 46 0.42 9.54 6.35
N GLN A 47 1.13 10.22 5.46
CA GLN A 47 1.96 9.58 4.43
C GLN A 47 3.44 9.58 4.80
N VAL A 48 4.14 8.50 4.48
CA VAL A 48 5.60 8.40 4.63
C VAL A 48 6.22 7.86 3.35
N VAL A 49 7.22 8.57 2.85
CA VAL A 49 8.05 8.14 1.72
C VAL A 49 9.40 7.72 2.25
N PHE A 50 9.77 6.47 2.03
CA PHE A 50 11.12 5.97 2.27
C PHE A 50 11.93 6.12 0.99
N HIS A 51 13.07 6.80 1.05
CA HIS A 51 14.07 6.78 -0.02
C HIS A 51 15.35 6.16 0.51
N LEU A 52 15.69 4.97 0.01
CA LEU A 52 16.88 4.22 0.39
C LEU A 52 17.87 4.17 -0.77
N GLY A 53 19.17 4.10 -0.45
CA GLY A 53 20.23 4.06 -1.47
C GLY A 53 20.23 5.29 -2.38
N GLN A 54 20.14 6.49 -1.80
CA GLN A 54 20.08 7.76 -2.56
C GLN A 54 18.90 7.83 -3.56
N GLY A 55 17.80 7.15 -3.25
CA GLY A 55 16.60 7.14 -4.09
C GLY A 55 16.55 6.00 -5.11
N GLU A 56 17.53 5.07 -5.10
CA GLU A 56 17.43 3.83 -5.87
C GLU A 56 16.16 3.05 -5.53
N THR A 57 15.80 2.98 -4.25
CA THR A 57 14.58 2.32 -3.80
C THR A 57 13.68 3.33 -3.14
N TYR A 58 12.40 3.31 -3.50
CA TYR A 58 11.42 4.10 -2.79
C TYR A 58 10.16 3.31 -2.47
N LEU A 59 9.65 3.53 -1.26
CA LEU A 59 8.41 2.96 -0.76
C LEU A 59 7.53 4.11 -0.28
N LEU A 60 6.28 4.15 -0.75
CA LEU A 60 5.27 5.05 -0.24
C LEU A 60 4.35 4.26 0.66
N PHE A 61 4.24 4.67 1.93
CA PHE A 61 3.34 4.12 2.92
C PHE A 61 2.24 5.14 3.21
N ASP A 62 0.98 4.72 3.10
CA ASP A 62 -0.17 5.57 3.41
C ASP A 62 -0.86 5.06 4.68
N ALA A 63 -0.72 5.81 5.77
CA ALA A 63 -1.38 5.57 7.04
C ALA A 63 -2.40 6.66 7.39
N GLY A 64 -2.76 7.52 6.43
CA GLY A 64 -3.75 8.55 6.61
C GLY A 64 -5.18 8.04 6.46
N ASP A 65 -6.12 8.93 6.75
CA ASP A 65 -7.50 8.76 6.32
C ASP A 65 -7.58 8.76 4.78
N ILE A 66 -8.50 7.97 4.23
CA ILE A 66 -8.68 7.81 2.77
C ILE A 66 -9.25 9.08 2.09
N GLY A 67 -9.48 10.13 2.86
CA GLY A 67 -10.01 11.41 2.44
C GLY A 67 -10.66 12.15 3.62
N PRO A 68 -11.06 13.42 3.42
CA PRO A 68 -11.74 14.18 4.47
C PRO A 68 -13.08 13.54 4.85
N ASP A 69 -13.45 13.57 6.13
CA ASP A 69 -14.72 13.01 6.65
C ASP A 69 -15.96 13.49 5.88
N HIS A 70 -15.93 14.73 5.39
CA HIS A 70 -17.04 15.35 4.66
C HIS A 70 -17.08 14.99 3.16
N CYS A 71 -16.04 14.36 2.61
CA CYS A 71 -15.97 13.97 1.21
C CYS A 71 -15.05 12.75 0.93
N PRO A 72 -15.28 11.58 1.57
CA PRO A 72 -14.42 10.41 1.39
C PRO A 72 -14.75 9.61 0.11
N GLY A 73 -15.56 10.18 -0.79
CA GLY A 73 -16.11 9.48 -1.95
C GLY A 73 -15.05 8.96 -2.92
N HIS A 74 -13.89 9.60 -2.94
CA HIS A 74 -12.73 9.23 -3.75
C HIS A 74 -11.78 8.23 -3.09
N GLY A 75 -11.96 7.98 -1.80
CA GLY A 75 -11.10 7.08 -1.05
C GLY A 75 -11.31 5.62 -1.44
N HIS A 76 -10.24 4.84 -1.34
CA HIS A 76 -10.27 3.38 -1.48
C HIS A 76 -10.27 2.73 -0.09
N ALA A 77 -10.38 1.41 -0.01
CA ALA A 77 -10.29 0.70 1.27
C ALA A 77 -8.84 0.21 1.48
N ASP A 78 -7.88 1.13 1.42
CA ASP A 78 -6.45 0.89 1.23
C ASP A 78 -5.54 1.46 2.35
N THR A 79 -6.11 1.89 3.48
CA THR A 79 -5.37 2.37 4.66
C THR A 79 -4.29 1.36 5.10
N LEU A 80 -3.14 1.89 5.51
CA LEU A 80 -1.90 1.13 5.76
C LEU A 80 -1.35 0.43 4.50
N GLY A 81 -1.87 0.75 3.32
CA GLY A 81 -1.36 0.31 2.04
C GLY A 81 0.01 0.90 1.74
N PHE A 82 0.73 0.26 0.83
CA PHE A 82 2.00 0.77 0.36
C PHE A 82 2.29 0.35 -1.09
N GLU A 83 3.14 1.14 -1.74
CA GLU A 83 3.70 0.84 -3.06
C GLU A 83 5.23 0.87 -2.98
N LEU A 84 5.91 0.03 -3.77
CA LEU A 84 7.36 -0.16 -3.73
C LEU A 84 7.94 -0.17 -5.15
N TRP A 85 9.03 0.57 -5.33
CA TRP A 85 9.81 0.61 -6.56
C TRP A 85 11.30 0.45 -6.27
N HIS A 86 12.01 -0.11 -7.25
CA HIS A 86 13.46 -0.23 -7.23
C HIS A 86 14.04 0.12 -8.60
N ARG A 87 14.97 1.08 -8.65
CA ARG A 87 15.65 1.56 -9.86
C ARG A 87 14.69 1.92 -10.99
N GLY A 88 13.57 2.55 -10.62
CA GLY A 88 12.50 2.94 -11.55
C GLY A 88 11.52 1.80 -11.92
N GLU A 89 11.82 0.54 -11.57
CA GLU A 89 10.91 -0.59 -11.80
C GLU A 89 9.86 -0.66 -10.68
N PRO A 90 8.54 -0.63 -10.99
CA PRO A 90 7.49 -0.90 -10.02
C PRO A 90 7.52 -2.36 -9.59
N LEU A 91 7.52 -2.60 -8.28
CA LEU A 91 7.48 -3.95 -7.71
C LEU A 91 6.08 -4.25 -7.14
N ILE A 92 5.67 -3.45 -6.15
CA ILE A 92 4.36 -3.52 -5.51
C ILE A 92 3.63 -2.23 -5.84
N VAL A 93 2.38 -2.33 -6.28
CA VAL A 93 1.68 -1.20 -6.90
C VAL A 93 0.23 -1.11 -6.47
N ASP A 94 -0.32 0.10 -6.54
CA ASP A 94 -1.76 0.30 -6.40
C ASP A 94 -2.49 -0.16 -7.68
N PRO A 95 -3.68 -0.80 -7.56
CA PRO A 95 -4.48 -1.23 -8.69
C PRO A 95 -5.03 -0.06 -9.54
N GLY A 96 -5.13 1.15 -9.00
CA GLY A 96 -5.73 2.33 -9.65
C GLY A 96 -7.25 2.29 -9.67
N THR A 97 -7.88 3.14 -10.48
CA THR A 97 -9.33 3.45 -10.35
C THR A 97 -10.24 2.80 -11.39
N TYR A 98 -9.75 2.62 -12.61
CA TYR A 98 -10.49 2.14 -13.80
C TYR A 98 -11.70 2.95 -14.26
N GLN A 99 -12.73 3.13 -13.43
CA GLN A 99 -13.94 3.88 -13.79
C GLN A 99 -14.62 4.44 -12.55
N TYR A 100 -15.48 5.45 -12.74
CA TYR A 100 -16.34 6.01 -11.70
C TYR A 100 -17.78 5.50 -11.71
N ALA A 101 -18.21 4.88 -12.82
CA ALA A 101 -19.54 4.30 -12.90
C ALA A 101 -19.69 3.17 -11.87
N ALA A 102 -20.84 3.16 -11.18
CA ALA A 102 -21.19 2.08 -10.26
C ALA A 102 -21.16 0.72 -10.96
N GLY A 103 -20.76 -0.32 -10.22
CA GLY A 103 -20.71 -1.69 -10.72
C GLY A 103 -19.44 -2.41 -10.28
N GLU A 104 -19.31 -3.65 -10.74
CA GLU A 104 -18.31 -4.62 -10.27
C GLU A 104 -16.88 -4.06 -10.26
N TRP A 105 -16.51 -3.26 -11.27
CA TRP A 105 -15.15 -2.76 -11.39
C TRP A 105 -14.89 -1.62 -10.42
N ARG A 106 -15.86 -0.73 -10.18
CA ARG A 106 -15.70 0.32 -9.16
C ARG A 106 -15.56 -0.30 -7.77
N ASP A 107 -16.36 -1.33 -7.49
CA ASP A 107 -16.31 -2.03 -6.20
C ASP A 107 -15.01 -2.84 -6.05
N TYR A 108 -14.55 -3.49 -7.12
CA TYR A 108 -13.29 -4.23 -7.17
C TYR A 108 -12.09 -3.32 -6.89
N PHE A 109 -11.93 -2.24 -7.66
CA PHE A 109 -10.75 -1.39 -7.62
C PHE A 109 -10.59 -0.63 -6.29
N ARG A 110 -11.66 -0.48 -5.51
CA ARG A 110 -11.61 0.14 -4.17
C ARG A 110 -11.50 -0.88 -3.03
N SER A 111 -11.53 -2.18 -3.32
CA SER A 111 -11.61 -3.20 -2.27
C SER A 111 -10.26 -3.47 -1.62
N THR A 112 -10.22 -3.68 -0.31
CA THR A 112 -8.96 -3.87 0.44
C THR A 112 -8.11 -5.00 -0.10
N ALA A 113 -8.74 -6.09 -0.56
CA ALA A 113 -8.04 -7.27 -1.04
C ALA A 113 -7.27 -7.06 -2.36
N VAL A 114 -7.44 -5.91 -3.04
CA VAL A 114 -6.67 -5.57 -4.23
C VAL A 114 -5.56 -4.56 -3.96
N HIS A 115 -5.46 -4.01 -2.75
CA HIS A 115 -4.33 -3.17 -2.34
C HIS A 115 -3.31 -4.01 -1.56
N SER A 116 -2.12 -3.45 -1.35
CA SER A 116 -1.11 -4.06 -0.47
C SER A 116 -1.44 -3.81 1.00
N ALA A 117 -2.62 -4.27 1.42
CA ALA A 117 -3.24 -4.04 2.72
C ALA A 117 -3.66 -5.38 3.35
N ALA A 118 -4.21 -5.35 4.55
CA ALA A 118 -4.69 -6.55 5.24
C ALA A 118 -6.22 -6.61 5.28
N THR A 119 -6.80 -7.80 5.17
CA THR A 119 -8.22 -8.06 5.42
C THR A 119 -8.42 -8.94 6.65
N VAL A 120 -9.47 -8.65 7.42
CA VAL A 120 -9.98 -9.49 8.50
C VAL A 120 -11.34 -10.06 8.07
N ASP A 121 -11.52 -11.37 8.16
CA ASP A 121 -12.73 -12.10 7.78
C ASP A 121 -13.24 -11.79 6.36
N GLN A 122 -12.27 -11.58 5.45
CA GLN A 122 -12.48 -11.23 4.04
C GLN A 122 -13.26 -9.91 3.85
N GLN A 123 -13.37 -9.08 4.89
CA GLN A 123 -14.03 -7.79 4.84
C GLN A 123 -13.06 -6.70 4.40
N ASN A 124 -13.61 -5.68 3.73
CA ASN A 124 -12.88 -4.44 3.51
C ASN A 124 -12.72 -3.68 4.83
N GLN A 125 -11.68 -2.88 4.97
CA GLN A 125 -11.53 -1.96 6.10
C GLN A 125 -12.52 -0.79 6.04
N THR A 126 -12.80 -0.26 4.84
CA THR A 126 -13.82 0.76 4.57
C THR A 126 -14.97 0.13 3.78
N VAL A 127 -16.21 0.45 4.15
CA VAL A 127 -17.42 -0.05 3.48
C VAL A 127 -17.99 1.03 2.56
N PHE A 128 -18.18 0.68 1.28
CA PHE A 128 -18.81 1.56 0.29
C PHE A 128 -20.28 1.19 0.09
N THR A 129 -21.13 2.21 0.00
CA THR A 129 -22.59 2.08 -0.24
C THR A 129 -23.01 2.65 -1.60
N GLY A 130 -22.03 2.98 -2.44
CA GLY A 130 -22.21 3.51 -3.79
C GLY A 130 -20.88 3.99 -4.39
N PRO A 131 -20.88 4.44 -5.65
CA PRO A 131 -19.66 4.77 -6.40
C PRO A 131 -18.82 5.89 -5.76
N PHE A 132 -19.46 6.75 -4.96
CA PHE A 132 -18.86 7.83 -4.18
C PHE A 132 -19.44 7.94 -2.77
N ARG A 133 -20.04 6.86 -2.25
CA ARG A 133 -20.67 6.86 -0.92
C ARG A 133 -19.94 5.89 -0.01
N VAL A 134 -19.53 6.39 1.16
CA VAL A 134 -18.94 5.59 2.24
C VAL A 134 -20.02 5.34 3.29
N GLY A 135 -20.13 4.10 3.74
CA GLY A 135 -20.97 3.69 4.87
C GLY A 135 -20.15 3.77 6.14
N ASP A 136 -19.26 2.80 6.33
CA ASP A 136 -18.32 2.76 7.45
C ASP A 136 -16.92 3.15 6.96
N LEU A 137 -16.36 4.20 7.55
CA LEU A 137 -15.04 4.72 7.23
C LEU A 137 -14.01 4.10 8.18
N ALA A 138 -12.91 3.57 7.65
CA ALA A 138 -11.73 3.26 8.47
C ALA A 138 -10.98 4.57 8.74
N HIS A 139 -10.71 4.84 10.02
CA HIS A 139 -9.90 5.99 10.41
C HIS A 139 -8.44 5.58 10.53
N GLY A 140 -7.60 6.15 9.68
CA GLY A 140 -6.17 5.88 9.59
C GLY A 140 -5.36 6.90 10.39
N ARG A 141 -4.34 6.43 11.10
CA ARG A 141 -3.45 7.32 11.84
C ARG A 141 -1.99 6.90 11.73
N LEU A 142 -1.12 7.86 11.39
CA LEU A 142 0.31 7.74 11.57
C LEU A 142 0.67 7.93 13.05
N LEU A 143 1.20 6.87 13.69
CA LEU A 143 1.50 6.84 15.12
C LEU A 143 2.91 7.34 15.44
N SER A 144 3.89 6.88 14.67
CA SER A 144 5.29 7.24 14.85
C SER A 144 6.05 7.12 13.53
N PHE A 145 7.12 7.88 13.40
CA PHE A 145 8.04 7.80 12.28
C PHE A 145 9.43 8.28 12.71
N ASP A 146 10.46 7.62 12.19
CA ASP A 146 11.83 8.11 12.16
C ASP A 146 12.35 7.88 10.75
N VAL A 147 12.35 8.93 9.92
CA VAL A 147 12.79 8.86 8.53
C VAL A 147 14.25 9.30 8.34
N ALA A 148 14.90 9.79 9.40
CA ALA A 148 16.25 10.33 9.36
C ALA A 148 17.30 9.34 9.90
N GLY A 149 16.88 8.33 10.66
CA GLY A 149 17.75 7.27 11.18
C GLY A 149 18.38 6.38 10.10
N GLU A 150 19.39 5.60 10.50
CA GLU A 150 20.05 4.61 9.63
C GLU A 150 19.11 3.51 9.14
N GLN A 151 18.07 3.21 9.93
CA GLN A 151 17.01 2.29 9.59
C GLN A 151 15.68 3.01 9.69
N PRO A 152 15.28 3.75 8.64
CA PRO A 152 14.09 4.57 8.71
C PRO A 152 12.85 3.70 8.90
N GLU A 153 11.88 4.21 9.65
CA GLU A 153 10.67 3.50 9.98
C GLU A 153 9.44 4.40 10.12
N ALA A 154 8.27 3.78 9.96
CA ALA A 154 6.98 4.39 10.24
C ALA A 154 6.00 3.34 10.75
N THR A 155 5.12 3.77 11.65
CA THR A 155 4.05 2.94 12.21
C THR A 155 2.73 3.66 12.03
N GLY A 156 1.75 2.98 11.46
CA GLY A 156 0.37 3.44 11.36
C GLY A 156 -0.62 2.44 11.93
N GLU A 157 -1.81 2.89 12.25
CA GLU A 157 -2.94 2.04 12.66
C GLU A 157 -4.23 2.45 11.95
N HIS A 158 -5.22 1.56 11.94
CA HIS A 158 -6.59 1.92 11.62
C HIS A 158 -7.61 1.07 12.39
N ASP A 159 -8.79 1.65 12.59
CA ASP A 159 -9.89 1.06 13.36
C ASP A 159 -10.99 0.42 12.50
N GLY A 160 -10.81 0.37 11.17
CA GLY A 160 -11.84 -0.09 10.23
C GLY A 160 -12.50 -1.43 10.55
N TYR A 161 -11.79 -2.38 11.15
CA TYR A 161 -12.35 -3.68 11.59
C TYR A 161 -13.03 -3.65 12.97
N GLY A 162 -13.10 -2.48 13.62
CA GLY A 162 -13.80 -2.26 14.89
C GLY A 162 -15.31 -2.46 14.80
N ARG A 163 -15.87 -2.43 13.59
CA ARG A 163 -17.29 -2.68 13.29
C ARG A 163 -17.69 -4.16 13.25
N LEU A 164 -16.71 -5.07 13.24
CA LEU A 164 -16.98 -6.52 13.25
C LEU A 164 -17.64 -6.92 14.59
N LEU A 165 -18.30 -8.08 14.62
CA LEU A 165 -18.92 -8.60 15.84
C LEU A 165 -17.91 -8.74 16.98
N ASP A 166 -16.72 -9.24 16.64
CA ASP A 166 -15.53 -9.26 17.48
C ASP A 166 -14.55 -8.19 16.92
N PRO A 167 -14.49 -6.99 17.52
CA PRO A 167 -13.72 -5.86 16.98
C PRO A 167 -12.22 -6.14 16.87
N VAL A 168 -11.63 -5.68 15.76
CA VAL A 168 -10.17 -5.78 15.53
C VAL A 168 -9.57 -4.41 15.22
N ASN A 169 -8.45 -4.09 15.87
CA ASN A 169 -7.57 -2.98 15.48
C ASN A 169 -6.39 -3.53 14.70
N HIS A 170 -5.96 -2.84 13.64
CA HIS A 170 -4.83 -3.24 12.83
C HIS A 170 -3.76 -2.16 12.81
N GLN A 171 -2.55 -2.55 13.16
CA GLN A 171 -1.36 -1.70 13.16
C GLN A 171 -0.32 -2.28 12.21
N ARG A 172 0.30 -1.42 11.40
CA ARG A 172 1.41 -1.78 10.52
C ARG A 172 2.62 -0.92 10.82
N ARG A 173 3.78 -1.55 10.97
CA ARG A 173 5.09 -0.90 10.99
C ARG A 173 5.88 -1.31 9.76
N ILE A 174 6.49 -0.34 9.06
CA ILE A 174 7.43 -0.58 7.97
C ILE A 174 8.80 -0.04 8.39
N GLN A 175 9.83 -0.87 8.23
CA GLN A 175 11.22 -0.52 8.50
C GLN A 175 12.08 -0.80 7.26
N GLY A 176 12.88 0.19 6.85
CA GLY A 176 13.92 0.02 5.85
C GLY A 176 15.25 -0.33 6.52
N HIS A 177 15.88 -1.43 6.14
CA HIS A 177 17.17 -1.86 6.70
C HIS A 177 18.35 -1.59 5.76
N SER A 178 18.09 -1.57 4.46
CA SER A 178 19.06 -1.25 3.41
C SER A 178 18.32 -0.86 2.14
N THR A 179 19.04 -0.43 1.10
CA THR A 179 18.47 -0.18 -0.24
C THR A 179 17.64 -1.35 -0.77
N THR A 180 17.89 -2.58 -0.32
CA THR A 180 17.27 -3.79 -0.86
C THR A 180 16.46 -4.57 0.16
N LYS A 181 16.27 -4.06 1.38
CA LYS A 181 15.62 -4.84 2.44
C LYS A 181 14.66 -4.01 3.29
N PHE A 182 13.44 -4.53 3.42
CA PHE A 182 12.43 -4.01 4.32
C PHE A 182 11.87 -5.11 5.23
N THR A 183 11.40 -4.71 6.40
CA THR A 183 10.55 -5.53 7.26
C THR A 183 9.22 -4.81 7.45
N ILE A 184 8.12 -5.55 7.33
CA ILE A 184 6.76 -5.10 7.63
C ILE A 184 6.25 -5.94 8.79
N THR A 185 5.79 -5.29 9.84
CA THR A 185 5.18 -5.94 11.00
C THR A 185 3.72 -5.53 11.07
N ASP A 186 2.82 -6.48 10.85
CA ASP A 186 1.39 -6.31 10.98
C ASP A 186 0.94 -6.90 12.33
N THR A 187 0.34 -6.08 13.18
CA THR A 187 -0.23 -6.51 14.46
C THR A 187 -1.74 -6.32 14.45
N PHE A 188 -2.47 -7.37 14.79
CA PHE A 188 -3.92 -7.38 14.89
C PHE A 188 -4.29 -7.57 16.35
N GLN A 189 -5.02 -6.62 16.93
CA GLN A 189 -5.51 -6.69 18.30
C GLN A 189 -7.01 -6.98 18.31
N GLY A 190 -7.43 -8.00 19.06
CA GLY A 190 -8.82 -8.44 19.20
C GLY A 190 -8.92 -9.56 20.24
N GLN A 191 -10.11 -10.12 20.42
CA GLN A 191 -10.38 -11.12 21.47
C GLN A 191 -10.77 -12.50 20.95
N ALA A 192 -11.04 -12.65 19.65
CA ALA A 192 -11.52 -13.88 19.04
C ALA A 192 -10.54 -14.44 18.01
N VAL A 193 -10.92 -15.57 17.41
CA VAL A 193 -10.25 -16.17 16.26
C VAL A 193 -10.77 -15.51 14.99
N HIS A 194 -9.88 -15.06 14.13
CA HIS A 194 -10.22 -14.43 12.86
C HIS A 194 -9.44 -15.01 11.69
N GLN A 195 -10.00 -14.88 10.48
CA GLN A 195 -9.27 -15.10 9.23
C GLN A 195 -8.54 -13.82 8.85
N ILE A 196 -7.21 -13.89 8.80
CA ILE A 196 -6.35 -12.77 8.42
C ILE A 196 -5.76 -13.06 7.06
N ALA A 197 -5.77 -12.05 6.17
CA ALA A 197 -5.00 -12.10 4.95
C ALA A 197 -4.17 -10.83 4.73
N LEU A 198 -2.88 -10.99 4.43
CA LEU A 198 -1.99 -9.92 4.00
C LEU A 198 -1.88 -9.98 2.47
N HIS A 199 -2.30 -8.92 1.78
CA HIS A 199 -2.30 -8.85 0.32
C HIS A 199 -1.11 -8.02 -0.17
N PHE A 200 -0.57 -8.40 -1.33
CA PHE A 200 0.49 -7.69 -2.04
C PHE A 200 0.11 -7.67 -3.53
N HIS A 201 -0.17 -6.48 -4.07
CA HIS A 201 -0.51 -6.35 -5.48
C HIS A 201 0.78 -6.13 -6.30
N LEU A 202 1.11 -7.13 -7.10
CA LEU A 202 2.38 -7.20 -7.80
C LEU A 202 2.29 -6.56 -9.20
N ALA A 203 3.30 -5.79 -9.57
CA ALA A 203 3.44 -5.26 -10.91
C ALA A 203 3.83 -6.32 -11.94
N SER A 204 4.32 -7.48 -11.48
CA SER A 204 4.68 -8.63 -12.31
C SER A 204 3.70 -9.78 -12.14
N THR A 205 3.54 -10.57 -13.20
CA THR A 205 2.80 -11.83 -13.19
C THR A 205 3.70 -13.05 -13.00
N GLN A 206 5.01 -12.89 -12.93
CA GLN A 206 5.98 -13.98 -12.78
C GLN A 206 6.25 -14.24 -11.30
N VAL A 207 5.44 -15.12 -10.69
CA VAL A 207 5.51 -15.45 -9.27
C VAL A 207 5.72 -16.95 -9.07
N GLU A 208 6.67 -17.29 -8.21
CA GLU A 208 7.01 -18.64 -7.81
C GLU A 208 6.82 -18.77 -6.29
N LEU A 209 5.92 -19.67 -5.84
CA LEU A 209 5.80 -20.01 -4.42
C LEU A 209 6.89 -21.02 -4.08
N LEU A 210 7.86 -20.61 -3.27
CA LEU A 210 8.99 -21.45 -2.86
C LEU A 210 8.60 -22.38 -1.71
N THR A 211 7.78 -21.87 -0.79
CA THR A 211 7.19 -22.60 0.34
C THR A 211 5.79 -22.04 0.61
N GLU A 212 5.11 -22.54 1.65
CA GLU A 212 3.86 -21.92 2.13
C GLU A 212 4.07 -20.48 2.60
N THR A 213 5.27 -20.11 3.05
CA THR A 213 5.55 -18.79 3.65
C THR A 213 6.60 -17.99 2.90
N GLU A 214 7.03 -18.45 1.72
CA GLU A 214 8.02 -17.79 0.88
C GLU A 214 7.59 -17.74 -0.59
N ALA A 215 7.72 -16.57 -1.20
CA ALA A 215 7.49 -16.35 -2.62
C ALA A 215 8.66 -15.58 -3.25
N LEU A 216 8.92 -15.87 -4.53
CA LEU A 216 9.87 -15.16 -5.36
C LEU A 216 9.15 -14.57 -6.56
N ILE A 217 9.30 -13.26 -6.76
CA ILE A 217 8.71 -12.52 -7.85
C ILE A 217 9.83 -12.02 -8.76
N ARG A 218 9.67 -12.17 -10.07
CA ARG A 218 10.66 -11.74 -11.07
C ARG A 218 10.11 -10.58 -11.89
N TYR A 219 10.90 -9.53 -12.06
CA TYR A 219 10.54 -8.31 -12.77
C TYR A 219 11.45 -8.10 -13.99
N SER A 220 11.20 -7.01 -14.73
CA SER A 220 12.07 -6.59 -15.83
C SER A 220 13.51 -6.36 -15.34
N GLY A 221 14.47 -6.39 -16.26
CA GLY A 221 15.86 -6.00 -15.95
C GLY A 221 16.61 -6.93 -14.99
N GLY A 222 16.04 -8.08 -14.64
CA GLY A 222 16.65 -9.06 -13.74
C GLY A 222 16.38 -8.80 -12.25
N ILE A 223 15.55 -7.79 -11.93
CA ILE A 223 15.15 -7.51 -10.55
C ILE A 223 14.27 -8.66 -10.03
N THR A 224 14.53 -9.08 -8.80
CA THR A 224 13.70 -10.05 -8.08
C THR A 224 13.30 -9.51 -6.71
N LEU A 225 12.09 -9.84 -6.28
CA LEU A 225 11.60 -9.58 -4.93
C LEU A 225 11.32 -10.92 -4.25
N LYS A 226 12.00 -11.21 -3.16
CA LYS A 226 11.68 -12.32 -2.28
C LYS A 226 10.83 -11.81 -1.12
N LEU A 227 9.67 -12.42 -0.94
CA LEU A 227 8.77 -12.18 0.19
C LEU A 227 8.78 -13.40 1.09
N ARG A 228 8.96 -13.19 2.39
CA ARG A 228 8.87 -14.23 3.43
C ARG A 228 8.01 -13.74 4.57
N ILE A 229 7.11 -14.58 5.06
CA ILE A 229 6.37 -14.30 6.29
C ILE A 229 6.86 -15.24 7.39
N ALA A 230 7.43 -14.65 8.43
CA ALA A 230 7.73 -15.34 9.68
C ALA A 230 6.50 -15.26 10.59
N SER A 231 5.94 -16.43 10.90
CA SER A 231 4.83 -16.60 11.83
C SER A 231 4.92 -17.96 12.50
N ASP A 232 4.58 -18.02 13.79
CA ASP A 232 4.47 -19.28 14.53
C ASP A 232 3.16 -20.03 14.24
N MET A 233 2.29 -19.43 13.42
CA MET A 233 0.99 -19.98 13.04
C MET A 233 1.03 -20.66 11.69
N SER A 234 0.07 -21.58 11.47
CA SER A 234 -0.19 -22.12 10.15
C SER A 234 -0.72 -21.02 9.23
N GLY A 235 -0.13 -20.89 8.06
CA GLY A 235 -0.58 -19.96 7.04
C GLY A 235 0.15 -20.22 5.73
N ARG A 236 -0.47 -19.80 4.63
CA ARG A 236 0.09 -20.03 3.30
C ARG A 236 -0.12 -18.87 2.36
N PHE A 237 0.84 -18.68 1.47
CA PHE A 237 0.69 -17.87 0.29
C PHE A 237 -0.25 -18.53 -0.71
N THR A 238 -1.06 -17.70 -1.34
CA THR A 238 -1.96 -18.02 -2.43
C THR A 238 -1.83 -16.97 -3.51
N LEU A 239 -2.07 -17.35 -4.76
CA LEU A 239 -2.07 -16.45 -5.90
C LEU A 239 -3.49 -16.20 -6.36
N ARG A 240 -3.81 -14.93 -6.61
CA ARG A 240 -5.09 -14.51 -7.16
C ARG A 240 -4.86 -13.69 -8.42
N ASN A 241 -5.80 -13.80 -9.36
CA ASN A 241 -5.84 -12.91 -10.51
C ASN A 241 -6.13 -11.48 -10.04
N GLY A 242 -5.28 -10.55 -10.46
CA GLY A 242 -5.42 -9.12 -10.23
C GLY A 242 -5.71 -8.34 -11.51
N TRP A 243 -6.08 -7.07 -11.34
CA TRP A 243 -6.14 -6.09 -12.41
C TRP A 243 -5.50 -4.78 -11.98
N ILE A 244 -4.72 -4.18 -12.87
CA ILE A 244 -4.18 -2.83 -12.71
C ILE A 244 -4.76 -1.94 -13.80
N SER A 245 -5.20 -0.76 -13.41
CA SER A 245 -5.68 0.30 -14.28
C SER A 245 -4.85 1.55 -14.10
N ARG A 246 -4.17 1.98 -15.17
CA ARG A 246 -3.39 3.24 -15.17
C ARG A 246 -4.12 4.38 -15.88
N LYS A 247 -5.20 4.06 -16.60
CA LYS A 247 -6.02 4.99 -17.39
C LYS A 247 -7.49 4.57 -17.30
N TRP A 248 -8.37 5.54 -17.52
CA TRP A 248 -9.80 5.29 -17.59
C TRP A 248 -10.15 4.18 -18.58
N TYR A 249 -11.00 3.26 -18.13
CA TYR A 249 -11.56 2.15 -18.90
C TYR A 249 -10.54 1.16 -19.48
N GLU A 250 -9.26 1.30 -19.12
CA GLU A 250 -8.20 0.36 -19.46
C GLU A 250 -7.74 -0.39 -18.22
N LYS A 251 -7.65 -1.72 -18.32
CA LYS A 251 -7.08 -2.56 -17.27
C LYS A 251 -6.24 -3.67 -17.87
N LYS A 252 -5.16 -4.02 -17.20
CA LYS A 252 -4.24 -5.10 -17.54
C LYS A 252 -4.27 -6.14 -16.44
N ARG A 253 -4.10 -7.41 -16.83
CA ARG A 253 -3.99 -8.50 -15.86
C ARG A 253 -2.74 -8.31 -15.00
N SER A 254 -2.87 -8.61 -13.73
CA SER A 254 -1.80 -8.64 -12.73
C SER A 254 -1.99 -9.83 -11.80
N VAL A 255 -1.16 -9.93 -10.77
CA VAL A 255 -1.25 -10.96 -9.74
C VAL A 255 -1.30 -10.31 -8.36
N ILE A 256 -2.17 -10.82 -7.51
CA ILE A 256 -2.19 -10.51 -6.08
C ILE A 256 -1.66 -11.73 -5.35
N LEU A 257 -0.56 -11.55 -4.62
CA LEU A 257 -0.05 -12.54 -3.69
C LEU A 257 -0.69 -12.29 -2.34
N ALA A 258 -1.34 -13.30 -1.75
CA ALA A 258 -2.00 -13.17 -0.47
C ALA A 258 -1.54 -14.26 0.50
N PHE A 259 -1.06 -13.87 1.67
CA PHE A 259 -0.82 -14.80 2.77
C PHE A 259 -2.09 -14.93 3.61
N GLN A 260 -2.55 -16.15 3.85
CA GLN A 260 -3.77 -16.42 4.60
C GLN A 260 -3.47 -17.26 5.84
N THR A 261 -4.06 -16.88 6.96
CA THR A 261 -3.96 -17.60 8.24
C THR A 261 -5.25 -17.44 9.04
N GLU A 262 -5.51 -18.38 9.94
CA GLU A 262 -6.56 -18.27 10.95
C GLU A 262 -5.88 -18.22 12.32
N ALA A 263 -6.20 -17.20 13.11
CA ALA A 263 -5.42 -16.84 14.28
C ALA A 263 -6.30 -16.37 15.44
N GLN A 264 -6.02 -16.85 16.64
CA GLN A 264 -6.51 -16.21 17.87
C GLN A 264 -5.77 -14.88 18.06
N LEU A 265 -6.52 -13.79 18.23
CA LEU A 265 -5.96 -12.47 18.50
C LEU A 265 -5.64 -12.28 20.00
N PRO A 266 -4.63 -11.45 20.35
CA PRO A 266 -3.79 -10.65 19.45
C PRO A 266 -2.73 -11.47 18.72
N VAL A 267 -2.34 -11.02 17.53
CA VAL A 267 -1.28 -11.66 16.77
C VAL A 267 -0.40 -10.67 16.00
N THR A 268 0.84 -11.06 15.77
CA THR A 268 1.82 -10.31 14.98
C THR A 268 2.36 -11.18 13.85
N LEU A 269 2.33 -10.65 12.63
CA LEU A 269 2.91 -11.26 11.44
C LEU A 269 4.07 -10.40 10.96
N THR A 270 5.22 -11.02 10.65
CA THR A 270 6.38 -10.29 10.16
C THR A 270 6.69 -10.70 8.72
N THR A 271 6.56 -9.76 7.80
CA THR A 271 6.95 -9.92 6.40
C THR A 271 8.34 -9.33 6.17
N THR A 272 9.26 -10.11 5.62
CA THR A 272 10.54 -9.63 5.11
C THR A 272 10.48 -9.51 3.60
N MET A 273 10.88 -8.35 3.08
CA MET A 273 11.03 -8.08 1.65
C MET A 273 12.50 -7.92 1.30
N GLU A 274 13.03 -8.77 0.41
CA GLU A 274 14.42 -8.70 -0.05
C GLU A 274 14.47 -8.56 -1.58
N ILE A 275 15.10 -7.50 -2.05
CA ILE A 275 15.25 -7.16 -3.46
C ILE A 275 16.66 -7.60 -3.92
N ASN A 276 16.77 -8.22 -5.09
CA ASN A 276 18.06 -8.49 -5.73
C ASN A 276 18.02 -8.03 -7.18
N GLY A 277 19.16 -7.55 -7.71
CA GLY A 277 19.30 -7.07 -9.09
C GLY A 277 19.75 -5.62 -9.14
#